data_AF-A0A1S2RBU8-F1
#
_entry.id   AF-A0A1S2RBU8-F1
#
_cell.length_a   1.000
_cell.length_b   1.000
_cell.length_c   1.000
_cell.angle_alpha   90.00
_cell.angle_beta   90.00
_cell.angle_gamma   90.00
#
_symmetry.space_group_name_H-M   'P 1'
#
loop_
_entity.id
_entity.type
_entity.pdbx_description
1 polymer ?
#
loop_
_entity_poly.entity_id
_entity_poly.type
_entity_poly.pdbx_seq_one_letter_code
_entity_poly.pdbx_strand_id
1 'polypeptide(L)'
;MTFGEEIQKMSWREFEKVAQNYPYKLPRIFSMIDDEMLLGTSDIAELTGVTKETVRSWCRQGKLRVASPIGKKVIYGDDLKEFMFERFKNDFIKA
;
A
#
# COMPACT_ATOMS: atom_id res chain seq x y z
N MET A 1 9.20 -23.47 -6.58
CA MET A 1 8.78 -22.24 -5.90
C MET A 1 7.82 -21.54 -6.83
N THR A 2 6.59 -21.35 -6.37
CA THR A 2 5.60 -20.55 -7.09
C THR A 2 5.86 -19.07 -6.82
N PHE A 3 5.55 -18.22 -7.78
CA PHE A 3 5.71 -16.77 -7.66
C PHE A 3 5.03 -16.18 -6.41
N GLY A 4 3.88 -16.75 -6.01
CA GLY A 4 3.17 -16.36 -4.79
C GLY A 4 3.98 -16.61 -3.51
N GLU A 5 4.76 -17.70 -3.45
CA GLU A 5 5.61 -18.02 -2.30
C GLU A 5 6.84 -17.09 -2.21
N GLU A 6 7.34 -16.60 -3.35
CA GLU A 6 8.45 -15.65 -3.40
C GLU A 6 7.98 -14.25 -2.98
N ILE A 7 6.85 -13.77 -3.53
CA ILE A 7 6.27 -12.48 -3.15
C ILE A 7 5.95 -12.43 -1.65
N GLN A 8 5.47 -13.52 -1.07
CA GLN A 8 5.13 -13.59 0.35
C GLN A 8 6.28 -13.16 1.27
N LYS A 9 7.50 -13.57 0.91
CA LYS A 9 8.71 -13.33 1.73
C LYS A 9 9.37 -11.98 1.43
N MET A 10 8.97 -11.29 0.36
CA MET A 10 9.57 -10.03 -0.06
C MET A 10 8.93 -8.84 0.65
N SER A 11 9.73 -7.84 0.98
CA SER A 11 9.26 -6.49 1.32
C SER A 11 8.76 -5.75 0.07
N TRP A 12 8.01 -4.66 0.26
CA TRP A 12 7.60 -3.78 -0.84
C TRP A 12 8.79 -3.33 -1.69
N ARG A 13 9.89 -2.93 -1.06
CA ARG A 13 11.10 -2.45 -1.76
C ARG A 13 11.81 -3.53 -2.58
N GLU A 14 11.79 -4.77 -2.10
CA GLU A 14 12.32 -5.89 -2.87
C GLU A 14 11.41 -6.20 -4.05
N PHE A 15 10.10 -6.22 -3.80
CA PHE A 15 9.08 -6.42 -4.82
C PHE A 15 9.16 -5.37 -5.92
N GLU A 16 9.28 -4.08 -5.59
CA GLU A 16 9.37 -3.00 -6.56
C GLU A 16 10.54 -3.17 -7.55
N LYS A 17 11.70 -3.61 -7.05
CA LYS A 17 12.89 -3.88 -7.89
C LYS A 17 12.67 -5.05 -8.84
N VAL A 18 12.02 -6.11 -8.37
CA VAL A 18 11.80 -7.31 -9.17
C VAL A 18 10.56 -7.17 -10.06
N ALA A 19 9.59 -6.33 -9.71
CA ALA A 19 8.34 -6.13 -10.42
C ALA A 19 8.54 -5.67 -11.87
N GLN A 20 9.63 -4.94 -12.15
CA GLN A 20 10.01 -4.55 -13.51
C GLN A 20 10.29 -5.76 -14.43
N ASN A 21 10.64 -6.91 -13.86
CA ASN A 21 10.99 -8.12 -14.60
C ASN A 21 9.81 -9.09 -14.76
N TYR A 22 8.63 -8.79 -14.22
CA TYR A 22 7.50 -9.71 -14.24
C TYR A 22 6.45 -9.36 -15.32
N PRO A 23 5.83 -10.37 -15.94
CA PRO A 23 4.82 -10.17 -17.00
C PRO A 23 3.47 -9.66 -16.48
N TYR A 24 3.29 -9.53 -15.17
CA TYR A 24 2.03 -9.09 -14.55
C TYR A 24 1.97 -7.58 -14.42
N LYS A 25 0.84 -6.99 -14.80
CA LYS A 25 0.61 -5.55 -14.62
C LYS A 25 0.35 -5.26 -13.16
N LEU A 26 1.24 -4.48 -12.55
CA LEU A 26 1.00 -3.94 -11.21
C LEU A 26 -0.29 -3.10 -11.19
N PRO A 27 -1.04 -3.11 -10.08
CA PRO A 27 -2.10 -2.14 -9.85
C PRO A 27 -1.59 -0.71 -10.08
N ARG A 28 -2.36 0.08 -10.83
CA ARG A 28 -1.98 1.46 -11.21
C ARG A 28 -1.71 2.37 -10.01
N ILE A 29 -2.29 2.06 -8.85
CA ILE A 29 -2.09 2.82 -7.62
C ILE A 29 -0.61 2.94 -7.24
N PHE A 30 0.21 1.91 -7.50
CA PHE A 30 1.64 1.93 -7.17
C PHE A 30 2.43 2.92 -8.03
N SER A 31 2.00 3.16 -9.27
CA SER A 31 2.61 4.15 -10.17
C SER A 31 2.09 5.58 -9.95
N MET A 32 0.99 5.74 -9.22
CA MET A 32 0.35 7.05 -9.00
C MET A 32 0.85 7.76 -7.74
N ILE A 33 1.54 7.03 -6.86
CA ILE A 33 2.00 7.53 -5.56
C ILE A 33 3.52 7.66 -5.62
N ASP A 34 4.04 8.84 -5.28
CA ASP A 34 5.47 9.04 -5.02
C ASP A 34 5.79 8.70 -3.55
N ASP A 35 6.97 8.15 -3.27
CA ASP A 35 7.34 7.68 -1.92
C ASP A 35 7.37 8.81 -0.89
N GLU A 36 7.82 10.00 -1.30
CA GLU A 36 7.91 11.19 -0.44
C GLU A 36 6.59 11.96 -0.36
N MET A 37 5.57 11.53 -1.11
CA MET A 37 4.26 12.18 -1.11
C MET A 37 3.58 12.04 0.25
N LEU A 38 3.07 13.16 0.76
CA LEU A 38 2.29 13.22 1.98
C LEU A 38 0.81 13.18 1.64
N LEU A 39 0.15 12.09 2.01
CA LEU A 39 -1.26 11.82 1.72
C LEU A 39 -2.11 11.96 2.97
N GLY A 40 -3.19 12.72 2.86
CA GLY A 40 -4.23 12.79 3.88
C GLY A 40 -5.26 11.67 3.69
N THR A 41 -6.10 11.46 4.72
CA THR A 41 -7.15 10.43 4.66
C THR A 41 -8.16 10.61 3.50
N SER A 42 -8.30 11.82 2.96
CA SER A 42 -9.17 12.08 1.80
C SER A 42 -8.53 11.60 0.50
N ASP A 43 -7.24 11.87 0.31
CA ASP A 43 -6.50 11.49 -0.90
C ASP A 43 -6.42 9.97 -1.00
N ILE A 44 -6.16 9.30 0.13
CA ILE A 44 -6.13 7.84 0.20
C ILE A 44 -7.51 7.25 -0.12
N ALA A 45 -8.58 7.84 0.40
CA ALA A 45 -9.95 7.39 0.13
C ALA A 45 -10.26 7.45 -1.37
N GLU A 46 -9.84 8.52 -2.05
CA GLU A 46 -9.99 8.67 -3.50
C GLU A 46 -9.14 7.65 -4.28
N LEU A 47 -7.85 7.53 -3.95
CA LEU A 47 -6.92 6.61 -4.60
C LEU A 47 -7.32 5.14 -4.48
N THR A 48 -7.88 4.76 -3.33
CA THR A 48 -8.25 3.37 -3.02
C THR A 48 -9.73 3.07 -3.25
N GLY A 49 -10.55 4.09 -3.52
CA GLY A 49 -12.00 3.97 -3.70
C GLY A 49 -12.78 3.60 -2.42
N VAL A 50 -12.18 3.71 -1.23
CA VAL A 50 -12.87 3.45 0.04
C VAL A 50 -13.34 4.74 0.72
N THR A 51 -14.14 4.62 1.78
CA THR A 51 -14.56 5.78 2.57
C THR A 51 -13.44 6.33 3.46
N LYS A 52 -13.48 7.62 3.79
CA LYS A 52 -12.53 8.25 4.73
C LYS A 52 -12.57 7.58 6.10
N GLU A 53 -13.73 7.11 6.52
CA GLU A 53 -13.97 6.36 7.77
C GLU A 53 -13.18 5.05 7.77
N THR A 54 -13.14 4.37 6.63
CA THR A 54 -12.35 3.14 6.44
C THR A 54 -10.87 3.43 6.57
N VAL A 55 -10.37 4.48 5.90
CA VAL A 55 -8.96 4.90 6.04
C VAL A 55 -8.63 5.28 7.49
N ARG A 56 -9.49 6.05 8.15
CA ARG A 56 -9.33 6.43 9.57
C ARG A 56 -9.29 5.20 10.47
N SER A 57 -10.09 4.17 10.18
CA SER A 57 -10.09 2.89 10.88
C SER A 57 -8.76 2.17 10.73
N TRP A 58 -8.20 2.11 9.51
CA TRP A 58 -6.86 1.54 9.28
C TRP A 58 -5.79 2.24 10.10
N CYS A 59 -5.80 3.59 10.13
CA CYS A 59 -4.87 4.35 10.97
C CYS A 59 -5.07 4.07 12.47
N ARG A 60 -6.33 3.97 12.97
CA ARG A 60 -6.61 3.69 14.40
C ARG A 60 -6.18 2.29 14.81
N GLN A 61 -6.31 1.32 13.91
CA GLN A 61 -5.91 -0.07 14.13
C GLN A 61 -4.40 -0.30 13.96
N GLY A 62 -3.63 0.73 13.60
CA GLY A 62 -2.19 0.61 13.34
C GLY A 62 -1.84 -0.16 12.06
N LYS A 63 -2.83 -0.41 11.18
CA LYS A 63 -2.61 -1.10 9.89
C LYS A 63 -1.91 -0.22 8.88
N LEU A 64 -2.16 1.09 8.94
CA LEU A 64 -1.53 2.09 8.11
C LEU A 64 -0.70 3.02 9.00
N ARG A 65 0.61 3.07 8.77
CA ARG A 65 1.51 3.92 9.54
C ARG A 65 1.17 5.39 9.29
N VAL A 66 1.20 6.18 10.35
CA VAL A 66 0.85 7.61 10.32
C VAL A 66 2.11 8.41 10.65
N ALA A 67 2.50 9.32 9.77
CA ALA A 67 3.65 10.21 9.95
C ALA A 67 3.40 11.26 11.04
N SER A 68 2.19 11.82 11.08
CA SER A 68 1.75 12.74 12.15
C SER A 68 0.51 12.20 12.86
N PRO A 69 0.64 11.64 14.06
CA PRO A 69 -0.49 11.12 14.81
C PRO A 69 -1.35 12.24 15.44
N ILE A 70 -0.81 13.45 15.57
CA ILE A 70 -1.50 14.60 16.18
C ILE A 70 -2.02 15.54 15.08
N GLY A 71 -3.29 15.94 15.18
CA GLY A 71 -3.93 16.85 14.24
C GLY A 71 -4.40 16.15 12.95
N LYS A 72 -4.02 16.69 11.79
CA LYS A 72 -4.34 16.06 10.50
C LYS A 72 -3.48 14.82 10.33
N LYS A 73 -4.12 13.65 10.14
CA LYS A 73 -3.43 12.40 9.83
C LYS A 73 -2.81 12.51 8.44
N VAL A 74 -1.50 12.34 8.39
CA VAL A 74 -0.70 12.32 7.16
C VAL A 74 0.06 11.01 7.10
N ILE A 75 0.14 10.43 5.91
CA ILE A 75 0.73 9.13 5.61
C ILE A 75 1.72 9.33 4.47
N TYR A 76 2.91 8.73 4.55
CA TYR A 76 3.86 8.73 3.44
C TYR A 76 3.40 7.81 2.32
N GLY A 77 3.76 8.14 1.08
CA GLY A 77 3.48 7.30 -0.07
C GLY A 77 4.09 5.90 0.06
N ASP A 78 5.33 5.80 0.56
CA ASP A 78 6.00 4.52 0.83
C ASP A 78 5.18 3.65 1.81
N ASP A 79 4.70 4.23 2.91
CA ASP A 79 3.87 3.54 3.90
C ASP A 79 2.53 3.06 3.30
N LEU A 80 1.92 3.86 2.41
CA LEU A 80 0.69 3.46 1.73
C LEU A 80 0.93 2.34 0.71
N LYS A 81 2.03 2.41 -0.05
CA LYS A 81 2.43 1.36 -0.99
C LYS A 81 2.68 0.05 -0.25
N GLU A 82 3.42 0.08 0.86
CA GLU A 82 3.65 -1.09 1.69
C GLU A 82 2.32 -1.71 2.19
N PHE A 83 1.42 -0.88 2.70
CA PHE A 83 0.09 -1.34 3.12
C PHE A 83 -0.72 -1.98 1.97
N MET A 84 -0.71 -1.37 0.79
CA MET A 84 -1.42 -1.89 -0.39
C MET A 84 -0.79 -3.18 -0.90
N PHE A 85 0.53 -3.30 -0.83
CA PHE A 85 1.25 -4.50 -1.20
C PHE A 85 0.90 -5.67 -0.27
N GLU A 86 0.86 -5.45 1.04
CA GLU A 86 0.43 -6.48 2.00
C GLU A 86 -1.01 -6.95 1.73
N ARG A 87 -1.92 -6.06 1.34
CA ARG A 87 -3.27 -6.48 0.90
C ARG A 87 -3.22 -7.29 -0.40
N PHE A 88 -2.46 -6.83 -1.37
CA PHE A 88 -2.26 -7.53 -2.64
C PHE A 88 -1.74 -8.95 -2.43
N LYS A 89 -0.74 -9.16 -1.56
CA LYS A 89 -0.26 -10.49 -1.19
C LYS A 89 -1.39 -11.39 -0.67
N ASN A 90 -2.20 -10.84 0.25
CA ASN A 90 -3.28 -11.59 0.87
C ASN A 90 -4.38 -11.98 -0.13
N ASP A 91 -4.67 -11.12 -1.10
CA ASP A 91 -5.64 -11.41 -2.15
C ASP A 91 -5.10 -12.44 -3.15
N PHE A 92 -3.80 -12.39 -3.48
CA PHE A 92 -3.14 -13.36 -4.36
C PHE A 92 -3.06 -14.78 -3.79
N ILE A 93 -3.04 -14.93 -2.47
CA ILE A 93 -2.99 -16.25 -1.80
C ILE A 93 -4.39 -16.84 -1.62
N LYS A 94 -5.42 -15.98 -1.57
CA LYS A 94 -6.82 -16.40 -1.43
C LYS A 94 -7.51 -16.65 -2.77
N ALA A 95 -6.93 -16.19 -3.88
CA ALA A 95 -7.37 -16.44 -5.24
C ALA A 95 -6.86 -17.79 -5.74
#